data_AF-N6ZVN5-F1
#
_entry.id   AF-N6ZVN5-F1
#
_cell.length_a   1.000
_cell.length_b   1.000
_cell.length_c   1.000
_cell.angle_alpha   90.00
_cell.angle_beta   90.00
_cell.angle_gamma   90.00
#
_symmetry.space_group_name_H-M   'P 1'
#
loop_
_entity.id
_entity.type
_entity.pdbx_description
1 polymer ?
#
loop_
_entity_poly.entity_id
_entity_poly.type
_entity_poly.pdbx_seq_one_letter_code
_entity_poly.pdbx_strand_id
1 'polypeptide(L)'
;MQQRIGLRGSDAFEFPDLGPFAPGHNKGVQQLNEKPPTRKLPKLVFSDNGDIPSFRRKHKLTQSDFWQQIGVSQSSGSRYEHGREIPLQIRMLLQIVYGTPKQASSMFDWLRDAAR
;
A
#
# COMPACT_ATOMS: atom_id res chain seq x y z
N MET A 1 7.04 -19.13 61.57
CA MET A 1 6.58 -17.73 61.58
C MET A 1 6.43 -17.27 60.12
N GLN A 2 5.20 -17.33 59.60
CA GLN A 2 4.49 -16.35 58.74
C GLN A 2 5.33 -15.39 57.84
N GLN A 3 5.09 -15.13 56.53
CA GLN A 3 3.84 -15.11 55.73
C GLN A 3 4.01 -15.25 54.19
N ARG A 4 2.86 -15.56 53.56
CA ARG A 4 2.50 -15.54 52.13
C ARG A 4 2.45 -14.13 51.53
N ILE A 5 2.78 -13.99 50.24
CA ILE A 5 2.18 -12.99 49.33
C ILE A 5 1.92 -13.70 47.99
N GLY A 6 0.65 -13.79 47.59
CA GLY A 6 0.22 -14.41 46.33
C GLY A 6 0.35 -13.45 45.15
N LEU A 7 0.92 -13.93 44.05
CA LEU A 7 0.91 -13.22 42.77
C LEU A 7 -0.46 -13.40 42.10
N ARG A 8 -1.03 -12.27 41.72
CA ARG A 8 -2.38 -12.06 41.20
C ARG A 8 -2.41 -12.32 39.69
N GLY A 9 -3.16 -13.34 39.28
CA GLY A 9 -3.84 -13.49 37.99
C GLY A 9 -3.04 -13.21 36.72
N SER A 10 -2.32 -14.21 36.22
CA SER A 10 -2.02 -14.32 34.79
C SER A 10 -3.20 -15.04 34.12
N ASP A 11 -4.22 -14.30 33.72
CA ASP A 11 -5.12 -14.77 32.67
C ASP A 11 -4.33 -14.75 31.36
N ALA A 12 -3.48 -15.77 31.19
CA ALA A 12 -2.85 -16.06 29.93
C ALA A 12 -3.98 -16.47 28.98
N PHE A 13 -4.19 -15.68 27.93
CA PHE A 13 -5.03 -16.08 26.81
C PHE A 13 -4.41 -17.35 26.21
N GLU A 14 -4.93 -18.51 26.60
CA GLU A 14 -4.55 -19.79 26.03
C GLU A 14 -4.96 -19.76 24.55
N PHE A 15 -3.96 -19.67 23.66
CA PHE A 15 -4.18 -19.89 22.24
C PHE A 15 -4.54 -21.37 22.07
N PRO A 16 -5.69 -21.71 21.46
CA PRO A 16 -6.04 -23.11 21.24
C PRO A 16 -4.96 -23.77 20.37
N ASP A 17 -4.56 -24.98 20.75
CA ASP A 17 -3.60 -25.81 20.02
C ASP A 17 -4.21 -26.21 18.67
N LEU A 18 -4.01 -25.36 17.68
CA LEU A 18 -4.26 -25.66 16.29
C LEU A 18 -3.17 -26.65 15.88
N GLY A 19 -3.49 -27.94 15.94
CA GLY A 19 -2.59 -29.05 15.59
C GLY A 19 -1.87 -28.87 14.24
N PRO A 20 -0.95 -29.79 13.88
CA PRO A 20 0.00 -29.58 12.80
C PRO A 20 -0.69 -29.15 11.51
N PHE A 21 -0.23 -28.02 10.94
CA PHE A 21 -0.72 -27.45 9.70
C PHE A 21 -0.65 -28.51 8.59
N ALA A 22 -1.77 -29.15 8.30
CA ALA A 22 -1.85 -30.14 7.24
C ALA A 22 -1.45 -29.46 5.91
N PRO A 23 -0.64 -30.09 5.04
CA PRO A 23 -0.37 -29.54 3.73
C PRO A 23 -1.69 -29.52 2.95
N GLY A 24 -2.33 -28.36 2.94
CA GLY A 24 -3.54 -28.13 2.17
C GLY A 24 -3.23 -28.37 0.70
N HIS A 25 -3.92 -29.34 0.09
CA HIS A 25 -4.00 -29.44 -1.36
C HIS A 25 -4.58 -28.13 -1.88
N ASN A 26 -3.70 -27.31 -2.45
CA ASN A 26 -4.01 -25.98 -2.95
C ASN A 26 -4.81 -26.11 -4.27
N LYS A 27 -6.06 -26.58 -4.20
CA LYS A 27 -7.00 -26.67 -5.33
C LYS A 27 -7.68 -25.32 -5.64
N GLY A 28 -6.99 -24.21 -5.38
CA GLY A 28 -7.48 -22.84 -5.63
C GLY A 28 -6.58 -22.01 -6.54
N VAL A 29 -5.47 -22.57 -7.03
CA VAL A 29 -4.58 -21.89 -7.98
C VAL A 29 -4.82 -22.42 -9.39
N GLN A 30 -6.06 -22.41 -9.84
CA GLN A 30 -6.38 -22.62 -11.25
C GLN A 30 -7.20 -21.44 -11.74
N GLN A 31 -6.60 -20.75 -12.71
CA GLN A 31 -7.09 -19.59 -13.48
C GLN A 31 -6.78 -18.20 -12.91
N LEU A 32 -5.54 -17.76 -13.12
CA LEU A 32 -5.25 -16.38 -13.53
C LEU A 32 -4.59 -16.42 -14.92
N ASN A 33 -5.22 -17.11 -15.87
CA ASN A 33 -4.82 -17.04 -17.28
C ASN A 33 -5.71 -16.08 -18.09
N GLU A 34 -6.47 -15.24 -17.39
CA GLU A 34 -7.11 -14.06 -17.96
C GLU A 34 -6.00 -13.07 -18.31
N LYS A 35 -5.78 -12.82 -19.60
CA LYS A 35 -4.91 -11.76 -20.07
C LYS A 35 -5.37 -10.47 -19.38
N PRO A 36 -4.52 -9.75 -18.63
CA PRO A 36 -4.94 -8.59 -17.86
C PRO A 36 -5.65 -7.62 -18.81
N PRO A 37 -6.73 -6.94 -18.37
CA PRO A 37 -7.51 -6.06 -19.23
C PRO A 37 -6.55 -5.12 -19.96
N THR A 38 -6.49 -5.24 -21.29
CA THR A 38 -5.57 -4.49 -22.15
C THR A 38 -6.05 -3.05 -22.33
N ARG A 39 -6.46 -2.41 -21.23
CA ARG A 39 -6.98 -1.05 -21.22
C ARG A 39 -5.82 -0.10 -20.98
N LYS A 40 -5.72 0.91 -21.86
CA LYS A 40 -4.67 1.93 -21.75
C LYS A 40 -4.81 2.67 -20.41
N LEU A 41 -3.78 2.58 -19.58
CA LEU A 41 -3.70 3.31 -18.32
C LEU A 41 -3.75 4.83 -18.62
N PRO A 42 -4.53 5.62 -17.85
CA PRO A 42 -4.49 7.06 -17.96
C PRO A 42 -3.07 7.59 -17.71
N LYS A 43 -2.71 8.70 -18.38
CA LYS A 43 -1.38 9.29 -18.25
C LYS A 43 -1.11 9.73 -16.81
N LEU A 44 -0.07 9.16 -16.21
CA LEU A 44 0.38 9.49 -14.86
C LEU A 44 1.18 10.79 -14.87
N VAL A 45 0.90 11.66 -13.90
CA VAL A 45 1.65 12.91 -13.64
C VAL A 45 3.08 12.57 -13.19
N PHE A 46 3.24 11.47 -12.45
CA PHE A 46 4.53 10.97 -11.97
C PHE A 46 4.93 9.75 -12.80
N SER A 47 5.59 10.01 -13.92
CA SER A 47 6.04 8.96 -14.84
C SER A 47 7.45 8.51 -14.51
N ASP A 48 8.29 9.41 -14.01
CA ASP A 48 9.64 9.12 -13.55
C ASP A 48 9.82 9.37 -12.04
N ASN A 49 10.82 8.70 -11.45
CA ASN A 49 11.21 8.89 -10.06
C ASN A 49 11.71 10.32 -9.81
N GLY A 50 12.29 10.99 -10.81
CA GLY A 50 12.77 12.37 -10.72
C GLY A 50 11.66 13.44 -10.66
N ASP A 51 10.44 13.11 -11.13
CA ASP A 51 9.30 14.04 -11.15
C ASP A 51 8.81 14.33 -9.72
N ILE A 52 8.80 13.31 -8.86
CA ILE A 52 8.28 13.38 -7.50
C ILE A 52 9.04 14.37 -6.62
N PRO A 53 10.38 14.27 -6.46
CA PRO A 53 11.11 15.22 -5.63
C PRO A 53 11.05 16.64 -6.22
N SER A 54 10.95 16.78 -7.54
CA SER A 54 10.79 18.09 -8.21
C SER A 54 9.44 18.73 -7.91
N PHE A 55 8.35 17.95 -8.00
CA PHE A 55 7.01 18.37 -7.58
C PHE A 55 6.98 18.72 -6.10
N ARG A 56 7.49 17.84 -5.23
CA ARG A 56 7.53 18.07 -3.78
C ARG A 56 8.24 19.38 -3.41
N ARG A 57 9.42 19.62 -4.01
CA ARG A 57 10.18 20.87 -3.82
C ARG A 57 9.43 22.10 -4.31
N LYS A 58 8.77 22.02 -5.47
CA LYS A 58 7.94 23.11 -6.01
C LYS A 58 6.79 23.48 -5.07
N HIS A 59 6.20 22.50 -4.41
CA HIS A 59 5.12 22.68 -3.45
C HIS A 59 5.61 22.95 -2.01
N LYS A 60 6.93 23.04 -1.77
CA LYS A 60 7.56 23.29 -0.46
C LYS A 60 7.14 22.29 0.63
N LEU A 61 6.90 21.03 0.24
CA LEU A 61 6.49 19.96 1.14
C LEU A 61 7.70 19.19 1.68
N THR A 62 7.63 18.78 2.95
CA THR A 62 8.58 17.81 3.49
C THR A 62 8.29 16.41 2.93
N GLN A 63 9.26 15.48 3.03
CA GLN A 63 9.01 14.08 2.63
C GLN A 63 7.85 13.49 3.43
N SER A 64 7.82 13.71 4.74
CA SER A 64 6.74 13.22 5.60
C SER A 64 5.38 13.73 5.13
N ASP A 65 5.23 15.05 4.95
CA ASP A 65 3.94 15.64 4.57
C ASP A 65 3.45 15.15 3.21
N PHE A 66 4.36 14.96 2.26
CA PHE A 66 4.03 14.46 0.93
C PHE A 66 3.60 12.98 0.98
N TRP A 67 4.39 12.11 1.60
CA TRP A 67 4.13 10.67 1.58
C TRP A 67 2.97 10.26 2.50
N GLN A 68 2.73 10.99 3.59
CA GLN A 68 1.62 10.72 4.51
C GLN A 68 0.23 10.90 3.86
N GLN A 69 0.07 11.80 2.88
CA GLN A 69 -1.22 12.00 2.21
C GLN A 69 -1.74 10.75 1.48
N ILE A 70 -0.83 9.85 1.08
CA ILE A 70 -1.16 8.57 0.45
C ILE A 70 -0.89 7.37 1.37
N GLY A 71 -0.73 7.61 2.67
CA GLY A 71 -0.51 6.56 3.67
C GLY A 71 0.87 5.89 3.61
N VAL A 72 1.86 6.51 2.97
CA VAL A 72 3.22 5.98 2.85
C VAL A 72 4.11 6.60 3.93
N SER A 73 4.86 5.75 4.65
CA SER A 73 5.84 6.22 5.63
C SER A 73 6.96 7.04 4.98
N GLN A 74 7.52 8.03 5.69
CA GLN A 74 8.64 8.84 5.20
C GLN A 74 9.85 8.00 4.75
N SER A 75 10.19 6.91 5.47
CA SER A 75 11.31 6.04 5.11
C SER A 75 11.10 5.30 3.78
N SER A 76 9.88 4.80 3.54
CA SER A 76 9.50 4.19 2.26
C SER A 76 9.47 5.22 1.13
N GLY A 77 8.92 6.41 1.40
CA GLY A 77 8.89 7.52 0.47
C GLY A 77 10.28 7.98 0.03
N SER A 78 11.21 8.05 0.98
CA SER A 78 12.61 8.36 0.68
C SER A 78 13.23 7.36 -0.31
N ARG A 79 12.97 6.05 -0.16
CA ARG A 79 13.48 5.04 -1.10
C ARG A 79 12.98 5.28 -2.53
N TYR A 80 11.73 5.68 -2.68
CA TYR A 80 11.14 6.01 -3.98
C TYR A 80 11.80 7.25 -4.61
N GLU A 81 12.06 8.30 -3.82
CA GLU A 81 12.77 9.49 -4.31
C GLU A 81 14.23 9.22 -4.70
N HIS A 82 14.86 8.18 -4.15
CA HIS A 82 16.27 7.81 -4.40
C HIS A 82 16.44 6.68 -5.43
N GLY A 83 15.42 6.44 -6.26
CA GLY A 83 15.56 5.58 -7.44
C GLY A 83 15.03 4.16 -7.29
N ARG A 84 14.38 3.81 -6.18
CA ARG A 84 13.59 2.56 -6.14
C ARG A 84 12.41 2.68 -7.09
N GLU A 85 12.14 1.63 -7.84
CA GLU A 85 10.93 1.55 -8.65
C GLU A 85 9.68 1.76 -7.79
N ILE A 86 8.83 2.69 -8.24
CA ILE A 86 7.59 3.04 -7.56
C ILE A 86 6.48 2.13 -8.09
N PRO A 87 5.83 1.34 -7.21
CA PRO A 87 4.73 0.48 -7.62
C PRO A 87 3.62 1.28 -8.30
N LEU A 88 2.97 0.67 -9.28
CA LEU A 88 1.92 1.30 -10.07
C LEU A 88 0.79 1.85 -9.17
N GLN A 89 0.43 1.13 -8.12
CA GLN A 89 -0.61 1.51 -7.16
C GLN A 89 -0.28 2.84 -6.47
N ILE A 90 0.99 3.03 -6.09
CA ILE A 90 1.46 4.28 -5.49
C ILE A 90 1.37 5.42 -6.51
N ARG A 91 1.76 5.18 -7.77
CA ARG A 91 1.65 6.20 -8.82
C ARG A 91 0.19 6.60 -9.09
N MET A 92 -0.74 5.64 -9.03
CA MET A 92 -2.18 5.89 -9.15
C MET A 92 -2.69 6.75 -7.98
N LEU A 93 -2.28 6.44 -6.74
CA LEU A 93 -2.65 7.25 -5.58
C LEU A 93 -2.10 8.66 -5.67
N LEU A 94 -0.85 8.81 -6.09
CA LEU A 94 -0.25 10.13 -6.34
C LEU A 94 -1.02 10.92 -7.40
N GLN A 95 -1.48 10.26 -8.47
CA GLN A 95 -2.33 10.87 -9.50
C GLN A 95 -3.66 11.38 -8.91
N ILE A 96 -4.28 10.57 -8.05
CA ILE A 96 -5.57 10.89 -7.44
C ILE A 96 -5.45 12.08 -6.47
N VAL A 97 -4.38 12.11 -5.66
CA VAL A 97 -4.20 13.12 -4.61
C VAL A 97 -3.64 14.43 -5.15
N TYR A 98 -2.67 14.38 -6.08
CA TYR A 98 -1.92 15.54 -6.54
C TYR A 98 -2.18 15.94 -7.99
N GLY A 99 -2.88 15.09 -8.75
CA GLY A 99 -3.30 15.42 -10.10
C GLY A 99 -4.44 16.45 -10.13
N THR A 100 -4.73 16.94 -11.33
CA THR A 100 -5.92 17.79 -11.55
C THR A 100 -7.22 16.99 -11.31
N PRO A 101 -8.35 17.65 -11.01
CA PRO A 101 -9.63 16.97 -10.83
C PRO A 101 -10.02 16.07 -12.01
N LYS A 102 -9.74 16.52 -13.24
CA LYS A 102 -9.97 15.74 -14.46
C LYS A 102 -9.13 14.47 -14.51
N GLN A 103 -7.86 14.57 -14.12
CA GLN A 103 -6.94 13.44 -14.05
C GLN A 103 -7.34 12.44 -12.96
N ALA A 104 -7.75 12.93 -11.79
CA ALA A 104 -8.25 12.09 -10.71
C ALA A 104 -9.52 11.34 -11.11
N SER A 105 -10.51 12.05 -11.69
CA SER A 105 -11.76 11.42 -12.15
C SER A 105 -11.49 10.35 -13.19
N SER A 106 -10.67 10.64 -14.20
CA SER A 106 -10.30 9.65 -15.23
C SER A 106 -9.61 8.42 -14.64
N MET A 107 -8.80 8.57 -13.59
CA MET A 107 -8.18 7.44 -12.90
C MET A 107 -9.21 6.63 -12.11
N PHE A 108 -10.13 7.30 -11.41
CA PHE A 108 -11.22 6.63 -10.69
C PHE A 108 -12.16 5.87 -11.61
N ASP A 109 -12.54 6.44 -12.75
CA ASP A 109 -13.40 5.79 -13.74
C ASP A 109 -12.71 4.53 -14.30
N TRP A 110 -11.41 4.63 -14.60
CA TRP A 110 -10.62 3.48 -15.04
C TRP A 110 -10.55 2.38 -13.98
N LEU A 111 -10.33 2.72 -12.71
CA LEU A 111 -10.30 1.76 -11.59
C LEU A 111 -11.66 1.08 -11.38
N ARG A 112 -12.75 1.86 -11.44
CA ARG A 112 -14.12 1.35 -11.27
C ARG A 112 -14.52 0.43 -12.40
N ASP A 113 -14.21 0.80 -13.63
CA ASP A 113 -14.50 -0.06 -14.76
C ASP A 113 -13.63 -1.32 -14.78
N ALA A 114 -12.41 -1.29 -14.23
CA ALA A 114 -11.56 -2.48 -14.11
C ALA A 114 -12.05 -3.46 -13.03
N ALA A 115 -12.85 -3.00 -12.07
CA ALA A 115 -13.44 -3.83 -11.01
C ALA A 115 -14.80 -4.42 -11.40
N ARG A 116 -15.32 -4.09 -12.59
CA ARG A 116 -16.55 -4.64 -13.17
C ARG A 116 -16.21 -5.75 -14.15
#